data_AF-A0A8X6U647-F1
#
_entry.id   AF-A0A8X6U647-F1
#
_cell.length_a   1.000
_cell.length_b   1.000
_cell.length_c   1.000
_cell.angle_alpha   90.00
_cell.angle_beta   90.00
_cell.angle_gamma   90.00
#
_symmetry.space_group_name_H-M   'P 1'
#
loop_
_entity.id
_entity.type
_entity.pdbx_description
1 polymer ?
#
loop_
_entity_poly.entity_id
_entity_poly.type
_entity_poly.pdbx_seq_one_letter_code
_entity_poly.pdbx_strand_id
1 'polypeptide(L)'
;MDSAKKIRKSPKLKQDVEIKMTPRTVRDRENSDPDYRIERRITPRLPKRKNDVYVNQKTSFVGQLNKCKSLLLSEKEIHIHGLGAAVNTAVNLALQLKSFYMNTITLEATTSTVDLIDDHHSLSTGHSVENRRNSAIHIKLAQVLA
;
A
#
# COMPACT_ATOMS: atom_id res chain seq x y z
N MET A 1 -4.19 61.26 47.00
CA MET A 1 -4.00 59.98 47.70
C MET A 1 -4.98 58.98 47.09
N ASP A 2 -4.44 57.83 46.69
CA ASP A 2 -5.09 56.58 46.31
C ASP A 2 -6.15 56.52 45.19
N SER A 3 -5.75 55.89 44.09
CA SER A 3 -6.64 55.02 43.33
C SER A 3 -5.90 53.76 42.92
N ALA A 4 -6.20 52.69 43.65
CA ALA A 4 -5.59 51.38 43.56
C ALA A 4 -5.92 50.69 42.22
N LYS A 5 -4.88 50.35 41.46
CA LYS A 5 -4.96 49.49 40.27
C LYS A 5 -5.02 48.03 40.73
N LYS A 6 -6.21 47.42 40.72
CA LYS A 6 -6.42 46.03 41.12
C LYS A 6 -6.50 45.11 39.89
N ILE A 7 -5.66 44.06 39.93
CA ILE A 7 -5.81 42.70 39.36
C ILE A 7 -5.54 42.52 37.86
N ARG A 8 -4.50 41.72 37.54
CA ARG A 8 -4.66 40.36 36.98
C ARG A 8 -3.59 39.43 37.56
N LYS A 9 -4.00 38.51 38.43
CA LYS A 9 -3.16 37.39 38.88
C LYS A 9 -2.95 36.44 37.71
N SER A 10 -1.71 36.08 37.43
CA SER A 10 -1.35 35.08 36.42
C SER A 10 -2.01 33.73 36.73
N PRO A 11 -2.52 32.99 35.73
CA PRO A 11 -3.04 31.65 35.97
C PRO A 11 -1.91 30.71 36.43
N LYS A 12 -2.16 29.97 37.50
CA LYS A 12 -1.26 28.96 38.05
C LYS A 12 -1.09 27.81 37.04
N LEU A 13 0.16 27.35 36.84
CA LEU A 13 0.43 26.08 36.15
C LEU A 13 -0.29 24.94 36.90
N LYS A 14 -1.11 24.19 36.17
CA LYS A 14 -1.64 22.89 36.61
C LYS A 14 -1.11 21.81 35.68
N GLN A 15 -0.21 21.01 36.26
CA GLN A 15 -0.10 19.54 36.24
C GLN A 15 -0.16 18.79 34.89
N ASP A 16 0.94 18.06 34.65
CA ASP A 16 1.00 16.67 34.20
C ASP A 16 0.15 16.31 32.98
N VAL A 17 0.59 16.80 31.82
CA VAL A 17 0.17 16.23 30.54
C VAL A 17 0.94 14.93 30.35
N GLU A 18 0.28 13.80 30.58
CA GLU A 18 0.73 12.49 30.12
C GLU A 18 0.92 12.57 28.60
N ILE A 19 2.17 12.69 28.15
CA ILE A 19 2.52 12.69 26.73
C ILE A 19 2.22 11.28 26.23
N LYS A 20 1.03 11.07 25.66
CA LYS A 20 0.78 9.92 24.79
C LYS A 20 1.78 10.01 23.64
N MET A 21 2.90 9.31 23.78
CA MET A 21 3.89 9.15 22.71
C MET A 21 3.16 8.52 21.53
N THR A 22 2.87 9.33 20.52
CA THR A 22 2.45 8.80 19.23
C THR A 22 3.59 7.91 18.70
N PRO A 23 3.29 6.76 18.07
CA PRO A 23 4.33 5.92 17.51
C PRO A 23 5.15 6.76 16.51
N ARG A 24 6.46 6.91 16.74
CA ARG A 24 7.37 7.57 15.80
C ARG A 24 7.19 6.95 14.42
N THR A 25 7.11 7.78 13.39
CA THR A 25 7.04 7.28 12.02
C THR A 25 8.34 6.58 11.66
N VAL A 26 8.31 5.71 10.66
CA VAL A 26 9.50 5.02 10.14
C VAL A 26 10.64 5.99 9.83
N ARG A 27 10.32 7.14 9.22
CA ARG A 27 11.29 8.20 8.90
C ARG A 27 11.90 8.83 10.15
N ASP A 28 11.11 8.99 11.21
CA ASP A 28 11.62 9.53 12.48
C ASP A 28 12.58 8.56 13.16
N ARG A 29 12.36 7.24 13.00
CA ARG A 29 13.26 6.20 13.52
C ARG A 29 14.56 6.14 12.73
N GLU A 30 14.47 6.10 11.40
CA GLU A 30 15.64 6.15 10.49
C GLU A 30 16.51 7.40 10.74
N ASN A 31 15.89 8.58 10.93
CA ASN A 31 16.65 9.80 11.20
C ASN A 31 17.29 9.83 12.59
N SER A 32 16.78 9.05 13.55
CA SER A 32 17.27 9.04 14.92
C SER A 32 18.38 8.01 15.19
N ASP A 33 18.49 6.99 14.33
CA ASP A 33 19.47 5.92 14.46
C ASP A 33 20.06 5.60 13.08
N PRO A 34 21.34 5.94 12.80
CA PRO A 34 21.96 5.76 11.50
C PRO A 34 22.11 4.28 11.10
N ASP A 35 22.05 3.35 12.05
CA ASP A 35 22.14 1.91 11.81
C ASP A 35 20.79 1.23 11.65
N TYR A 36 19.70 2.00 11.73
CA TYR A 36 18.35 1.47 11.58
C TYR A 36 18.06 1.03 10.15
N ARG A 37 17.61 -0.20 9.99
CA ARG A 37 17.29 -0.83 8.69
C ARG A 37 15.93 -1.52 8.75
N ILE A 38 15.19 -1.43 7.63
CA ILE A 38 13.94 -2.17 7.45
C ILE A 38 14.10 -3.16 6.31
N GLU A 39 13.87 -4.44 6.61
CA GLU A 39 13.75 -5.51 5.64
C GLU A 39 12.28 -5.89 5.47
N ARG A 40 11.77 -5.82 4.24
CA ARG A 40 10.37 -6.16 3.96
C ARG A 40 10.27 -7.64 3.62
N ARG A 41 9.53 -8.42 4.41
CA ARG A 41 9.31 -9.84 4.10
C ARG A 41 8.54 -9.99 2.79
N ILE A 42 8.71 -11.15 2.16
CA ILE A 42 7.97 -11.50 0.95
C ILE A 42 6.48 -11.48 1.29
N THR A 43 5.72 -10.75 0.49
CA THR A 43 4.26 -10.67 0.62
C THR A 43 3.66 -12.07 0.52
N PRO A 44 2.74 -12.47 1.42
CA PRO A 44 2.01 -13.71 1.26
C PRO A 44 1.27 -13.67 -0.08
N ARG A 45 1.44 -14.73 -0.88
CA ARG A 45 0.79 -14.85 -2.19
C ARG A 45 -0.19 -16.02 -2.17
N LEU A 46 -1.33 -15.82 -2.82
CA LEU A 46 -2.21 -16.93 -3.16
C LEU A 46 -1.48 -17.89 -4.12
N PRO A 47 -1.90 -19.17 -4.19
CA PRO A 47 -1.37 -20.12 -5.17
C PRO A 47 -1.45 -19.52 -6.57
N LYS A 48 -0.29 -19.39 -7.23
CA LYS A 48 -0.20 -18.70 -8.52
C LYS A 48 -0.84 -19.54 -9.61
N ARG A 49 -1.96 -19.06 -10.15
CA ARG A 49 -2.58 -19.63 -11.34
C ARG A 49 -1.82 -19.16 -12.59
N LYS A 50 -1.99 -19.89 -13.70
CA LYS A 50 -1.34 -19.55 -14.97
C LYS A 50 -1.81 -18.20 -15.52
N ASN A 51 -3.04 -17.81 -15.18
CA ASN A 51 -3.70 -16.60 -15.62
C ASN A 51 -3.60 -15.41 -14.63
N ASP A 52 -2.84 -15.54 -13.55
CA ASP A 52 -2.62 -14.45 -12.59
C ASP A 52 -1.47 -13.53 -13.02
N VAL A 53 -1.74 -12.23 -13.02
CA VAL A 53 -0.78 -11.17 -13.33
C VAL A 53 -0.60 -10.28 -12.11
N TYR A 54 0.55 -10.41 -11.45
CA TYR A 54 0.96 -9.53 -10.36
C TYR A 54 1.69 -8.31 -10.91
N VAL A 55 1.12 -7.12 -10.69
CA VAL A 55 1.65 -5.86 -11.20
C VAL A 55 2.86 -5.44 -10.38
N ASN A 56 3.95 -5.13 -11.08
CA ASN A 56 5.19 -4.63 -10.48
C ASN A 56 5.47 -3.23 -11.00
N GLN A 57 5.86 -2.31 -10.12
CA GLN A 57 6.23 -0.95 -10.50
C GLN A 57 7.57 -0.86 -11.25
N LYS A 58 8.46 -1.86 -11.08
CA LYS A 58 9.77 -1.89 -11.77
C LYS A 58 9.66 -2.29 -13.24
N THR A 59 8.63 -3.04 -13.60
CA THR A 59 8.44 -3.52 -14.98
C THR A 59 7.79 -2.43 -15.81
N SER A 60 8.26 -2.21 -17.04
CA SER A 60 7.67 -1.21 -17.93
C SER A 60 6.19 -1.48 -18.15
N PHE A 61 5.41 -0.39 -18.21
CA PHE A 61 3.96 -0.48 -18.40
C PHE A 61 3.60 -1.22 -19.70
N VAL A 62 4.29 -0.89 -20.79
CA VAL A 62 4.10 -1.53 -22.11
C VAL A 62 4.36 -3.03 -22.06
N GLY A 63 5.42 -3.46 -21.35
CA GLY A 63 5.72 -4.88 -21.17
C GLY A 63 4.63 -5.63 -20.43
N GLN A 64 4.04 -5.01 -19.40
CA GLN A 64 2.91 -5.58 -18.66
C GLN A 64 1.65 -5.65 -19.52
N LEU A 65 1.36 -4.61 -20.30
CA LEU A 65 0.22 -4.59 -21.21
C LEU A 65 0.31 -5.69 -22.28
N ASN A 66 1.47 -5.83 -22.92
CA ASN A 66 1.69 -6.86 -23.94
C ASN A 66 1.59 -8.27 -23.36
N LYS A 67 2.09 -8.48 -22.14
CA LYS A 67 1.92 -9.75 -21.41
C LYS A 67 0.44 -10.06 -21.17
N CYS A 68 -0.35 -9.10 -20.71
CA CYS A 68 -1.79 -9.30 -20.50
C CYS A 68 -2.52 -9.61 -21.80
N LYS A 69 -2.19 -8.91 -22.90
CA LYS A 69 -2.74 -9.20 -24.24
C LYS A 69 -2.42 -10.63 -24.67
N SER A 70 -1.17 -11.06 -24.53
CA SER A 70 -0.77 -12.44 -24.85
C SER A 70 -1.53 -13.48 -24.03
N LEU A 71 -1.76 -13.22 -22.75
CA LEU A 71 -2.51 -14.13 -21.88
C LEU A 71 -3.99 -14.19 -22.25
N LEU A 72 -4.60 -13.08 -22.65
CA LEU A 72 -6.00 -13.05 -23.12
C LEU A 72 -6.21 -13.80 -24.45
N LEU A 73 -5.14 -14.04 -25.22
CA LEU A 73 -5.21 -14.89 -26.42
C LEU A 73 -5.18 -16.38 -26.09
N SER A 74 -4.50 -16.78 -25.01
CA SER A 74 -4.36 -18.19 -24.60
C SER A 74 -5.37 -18.63 -23.54
N GLU A 75 -5.89 -17.71 -22.74
CA GLU A 75 -6.75 -17.97 -21.58
C GLU A 75 -8.12 -17.30 -21.75
N LYS A 76 -9.18 -17.94 -21.23
CA LYS A 76 -10.54 -17.36 -21.26
C LYS A 76 -10.70 -16.16 -20.32
N GLU A 77 -9.90 -16.13 -19.25
CA GLU A 77 -9.90 -15.06 -18.26
C GLU A 77 -8.51 -14.86 -17.66
N ILE A 78 -8.20 -13.63 -17.28
CA ILE A 78 -6.99 -13.26 -16.54
C ILE A 78 -7.35 -12.49 -15.27
N HIS A 79 -6.48 -12.57 -14.26
CA HIS A 79 -6.64 -11.87 -12.99
C HIS A 79 -5.47 -10.93 -12.77
N ILE A 80 -5.71 -9.62 -12.77
CA ILE A 80 -4.69 -8.60 -12.52
C ILE A 80 -4.73 -8.23 -11.04
N HIS A 81 -3.59 -8.34 -10.36
CA HIS A 81 -3.45 -8.04 -8.94
C HIS A 81 -2.53 -6.84 -8.73
N GLY A 82 -3.05 -5.81 -8.05
CA GLY A 82 -2.29 -4.64 -7.63
C GLY A 82 -2.30 -4.51 -6.11
N LEU A 83 -1.13 -4.36 -5.50
CA LEU A 83 -0.98 -4.16 -4.05
C LEU A 83 -0.45 -2.75 -3.76
N GLY A 84 -1.12 -2.01 -2.87
CA GLY A 84 -0.72 -0.67 -2.45
C GLY A 84 -0.49 0.27 -3.64
N ALA A 85 0.73 0.79 -3.77
CA ALA A 85 1.10 1.70 -4.86
C ALA A 85 0.90 1.14 -6.28
N ALA A 86 0.84 -0.19 -6.45
CA ALA A 86 0.59 -0.81 -7.76
C ALA A 86 -0.91 -0.84 -8.16
N VAL A 87 -1.83 -0.44 -7.28
CA VAL A 87 -3.28 -0.42 -7.54
C VAL A 87 -3.61 0.46 -8.76
N ASN A 88 -3.06 1.67 -8.84
CA ASN A 88 -3.32 2.58 -9.95
C ASN A 88 -2.84 2.01 -11.29
N THR A 89 -1.67 1.37 -11.29
CA THR A 89 -1.13 0.72 -12.49
C THR A 89 -1.99 -0.47 -12.92
N ALA A 90 -2.49 -1.27 -11.97
CA ALA A 90 -3.39 -2.38 -12.25
C ALA A 90 -4.72 -1.92 -12.88
N VAL A 91 -5.31 -0.85 -12.33
CA VAL A 91 -6.52 -0.23 -12.88
C VAL A 91 -6.26 0.31 -14.29
N ASN A 92 -5.16 1.03 -14.50
CA ASN A 92 -4.82 1.55 -15.82
C ASN A 92 -4.63 0.43 -16.85
N LEU A 93 -3.93 -0.65 -16.49
CA LEU A 93 -3.79 -1.83 -17.37
C LEU A 93 -5.15 -2.40 -17.76
N ALA A 94 -6.04 -2.61 -16.79
CA ALA A 94 -7.35 -3.19 -17.05
C ALA A 94 -8.23 -2.28 -17.94
N LEU A 95 -8.19 -0.97 -17.72
CA LEU A 95 -8.92 0.00 -18.54
C LEU A 95 -8.40 0.05 -19.98
N GLN A 96 -7.08 0.02 -20.18
CA GLN A 96 -6.51 -0.02 -21.54
C GLN A 96 -6.85 -1.32 -22.27
N LEU A 97 -6.86 -2.47 -21.57
CA LEU A 97 -7.30 -3.73 -22.15
C LEU A 97 -8.79 -3.67 -22.52
N LYS A 98 -9.64 -3.15 -21.64
CA LYS A 98 -11.08 -2.97 -21.91
C LYS A 98 -11.31 -2.04 -23.11
N SER A 99 -10.53 -0.98 -23.24
CA SER A 99 -10.61 -0.09 -24.41
C SER A 99 -10.14 -0.76 -25.70
N PHE A 100 -9.10 -1.60 -25.64
CA PHE A 100 -8.54 -2.27 -26.81
C PHE A 100 -9.46 -3.38 -27.34
N TYR A 101 -10.04 -4.17 -26.43
CA TYR A 101 -10.92 -5.31 -26.77
C TYR A 101 -12.41 -4.93 -26.78
N MET A 102 -12.76 -3.71 -26.39
CA MET A 102 -14.12 -3.16 -26.37
C MET A 102 -15.14 -4.11 -25.71
N ASN A 103 -16.17 -4.54 -26.46
CA ASN A 103 -17.28 -5.35 -25.95
C ASN A 103 -16.97 -6.85 -25.92
N THR A 104 -15.75 -7.26 -26.27
CA THR A 104 -15.36 -8.69 -26.27
C THR A 104 -14.89 -9.19 -24.91
N ILE A 105 -14.66 -8.31 -23.93
CA ILE A 105 -14.28 -8.69 -22.57
C ILE A 105 -15.12 -7.99 -21.50
N THR A 106 -15.42 -8.69 -20.40
CA THR A 106 -15.99 -8.12 -19.18
C THR A 106 -14.89 -7.79 -18.18
N LEU A 107 -15.16 -6.83 -17.29
CA LEU A 107 -14.25 -6.44 -16.21
C LEU A 107 -15.01 -6.49 -14.88
N GLU A 108 -14.45 -7.19 -13.90
CA GLU A 108 -14.95 -7.25 -12.53
C GLU A 108 -13.80 -6.95 -11.56
N ALA A 109 -14.02 -6.04 -10.61
CA ALA A 109 -13.01 -5.64 -9.65
C ALA A 109 -13.45 -5.98 -8.22
N THR A 110 -12.56 -6.61 -7.46
CA THR A 110 -12.73 -6.88 -6.05
C THR A 110 -11.54 -6.30 -5.27
N THR A 111 -11.77 -5.98 -4.00
CA THR A 111 -10.74 -5.43 -3.12
C THR A 111 -10.48 -6.37 -1.95
N SER A 112 -9.27 -6.30 -1.41
CA SER A 112 -8.90 -7.02 -0.19
C SER A 112 -7.90 -6.21 0.63
N THR A 113 -7.68 -6.64 1.86
CA THR A 113 -6.61 -6.13 2.73
C THR A 113 -5.57 -7.23 2.87
N VAL A 114 -4.31 -6.88 2.68
CA VAL A 114 -3.17 -7.81 2.80
C VAL A 114 -2.32 -7.37 3.99
N ASP A 115 -2.20 -8.25 4.98
CA ASP A 115 -1.24 -8.10 6.08
C ASP A 115 0.17 -8.43 5.58
N LEU A 116 1.12 -7.56 5.92
CA LEU A 116 2.50 -7.58 5.50
C LEU A 116 3.38 -7.44 6.74
N ILE A 117 4.55 -8.07 6.69
CA ILE A 117 5.46 -8.11 7.83
C ILE A 117 6.76 -7.43 7.41
N ASP A 118 7.19 -6.48 8.22
CA ASP A 118 8.47 -5.81 8.08
C ASP A 118 9.35 -6.14 9.29
N ASP A 119 10.61 -6.46 9.03
CA ASP A 119 11.65 -6.65 10.03
C ASP A 119 12.43 -5.37 10.22
N HIS A 120 12.54 -4.94 11.46
CA HIS A 120 13.22 -3.73 11.87
C HIS A 120 14.48 -4.13 12.62
N HIS A 121 15.64 -3.65 12.16
CA HIS A 121 16.94 -3.94 12.74
C HIS A 121 17.60 -2.65 13.18
N SER A 122 18.07 -2.62 14.42
CA SER A 122 18.83 -1.51 14.99
C SER A 122 19.87 -2.06 15.96
N LEU A 123 21.06 -1.47 15.98
CA LEU A 123 22.07 -1.84 16.98
C LEU A 123 21.67 -1.41 18.40
N SER A 124 20.87 -0.35 18.51
CA SER A 124 20.45 0.21 19.80
C SER A 124 19.23 -0.48 20.40
N THR A 125 18.27 -0.87 19.55
CA THR A 125 16.99 -1.45 19.99
C THR A 125 16.82 -2.92 19.62
N GLY A 126 17.73 -3.49 18.84
CA GLY A 126 17.71 -4.89 18.42
C GLY A 126 16.80 -5.16 17.23
N HIS A 127 16.31 -6.40 17.14
CA HIS A 127 15.37 -6.84 16.10
C HIS A 127 13.93 -6.74 16.59
N SER A 128 13.05 -6.15 15.79
CA SER A 128 11.61 -6.11 16.04
C SER A 128 10.81 -6.33 14.76
N VAL A 129 9.56 -6.75 14.89
CA VAL A 129 8.68 -7.07 13.77
C VAL A 129 7.47 -6.16 13.79
N GLU A 130 7.14 -5.55 12.65
CA GLU A 130 5.98 -4.67 12.48
C GLU A 130 5.00 -5.26 11.47
N ASN A 131 3.71 -5.24 11.82
CA ASN A 131 2.63 -5.64 10.93
C ASN A 131 2.05 -4.41 10.21
N ARG A 132 2.14 -4.43 8.88
CA ARG A 132 1.67 -3.42 7.94
C ARG A 132 0.44 -3.93 7.21
N ARG A 133 -0.54 -3.08 6.94
CA ARG A 133 -1.69 -3.41 6.06
C ARG A 133 -1.67 -2.58 4.80
N ASN A 134 -1.79 -3.24 3.66
CA ASN A 134 -2.01 -2.59 2.38
C ASN A 134 -3.33 -3.04 1.76
N SER A 135 -4.01 -2.12 1.11
CA SER A 135 -5.12 -2.45 0.21
C SER A 135 -4.61 -3.13 -1.05
N ALA A 136 -5.37 -4.10 -1.53
CA ALA A 136 -5.15 -4.75 -2.81
C ALA A 136 -6.41 -4.69 -3.68
N ILE A 137 -6.20 -4.67 -4.99
CA ILE A 137 -7.25 -4.81 -6.00
C ILE A 137 -6.99 -6.06 -6.83
N HIS A 138 -8.06 -6.79 -7.13
CA HIS A 138 -8.05 -7.93 -8.02
C HIS A 138 -9.05 -7.65 -9.14
N ILE A 139 -8.57 -7.56 -10.37
CA ILE A 139 -9.38 -7.26 -11.55
C ILE A 139 -9.42 -8.50 -12.43
N LYS A 140 -10.60 -9.10 -12.54
CA LYS A 140 -10.88 -10.18 -13.46
C LYS A 140 -11.25 -9.58 -14.82
N LEU A 141 -10.55 -10.00 -15.87
CA LEU A 141 -10.96 -9.77 -17.25
C LEU A 141 -11.29 -11.11 -17.91
N ALA A 142 -12.50 -11.25 -18.44
CA ALA A 142 -12.95 -12.49 -19.07
C ALA A 142 -13.55 -12.21 -20.44
N GLN A 143 -13.33 -13.10 -21.41
CA GLN A 143 -13.98 -12.99 -22.72
C GLN A 143 -15.50 -13.17 -22.57
N VAL A 144 -16.27 -12.31 -23.25
CA VAL A 144 -17.71 -12.50 -23.40
C VAL A 144 -17.89 -13.66 -24.38
N LEU A 145 -18.43 -14.79 -23.92
CA LEU A 145 -18.88 -15.84 -24.82
C LEU A 145 -20.05 -15.27 -25.63
N ALA A 146 -19.85 -15.14 -26.94
CA ALA A 146 -20.93 -14.95 -27.90
C ALA A 146 -21.62 -16.29 -28.16
#